data_AF-A0A7U2RAL2-F1
#
_entry.id   AF-A0A7U2RAL2-F1
#
_cell.length_a   1.000
_cell.length_b   1.000
_cell.length_c   1.000
_cell.angle_alpha   90.00
_cell.angle_beta   90.00
_cell.angle_gamma   90.00
#
_symmetry.space_group_name_H-M   'P 1'
#
loop_
_entity.id
_entity.type
_entity.pdbx_description
1 polymer ?
#
loop_
_entity_poly.entity_id
_entity_poly.type
_entity_poly.pdbx_seq_one_letter_code
_entity_poly.pdbx_strand_id
1 'polypeptide(L)'
;MLRIQIPLTKKEMTDGTLFFSASDEIFLNVGNKIAANIYDQNRAIIGLGWRFNKNTNIQFAYLNHFIERSNGIAKENNHTFLSTLNFNIDFSAKK
;
A
#
# COMPACT_ATOMS: atom_id res chain seq x y z
N MET A 1 -7.62 1.13 3.38
CA MET A 1 -6.45 1.77 2.77
C MET A 1 -6.84 2.96 1.89
N LEU A 2 -6.32 4.16 2.17
CA LEU A 2 -6.32 5.29 1.23
C LEU A 2 -5.05 5.21 0.38
N ARG A 3 -5.16 5.40 -0.94
CA ARG A 3 -4.03 5.35 -1.86
C ARG A 3 -4.14 6.42 -2.93
N ILE A 4 -3.03 7.07 -3.21
CA ILE A 4 -2.85 7.97 -4.35
C ILE A 4 -1.74 7.44 -5.26
N GLN A 5 -1.91 7.66 -6.57
CA GLN A 5 -0.90 7.41 -7.58
C GLN A 5 -0.86 8.60 -8.53
N ILE A 6 0.32 9.18 -8.70
CA ILE A 6 0.52 10.40 -9.48
C ILE A 6 1.54 10.10 -10.59
N PRO A 7 1.21 10.30 -11.88
CA PRO A 7 2.17 10.11 -12.94
C PRO A 7 3.24 11.21 -12.84
N LEU A 8 4.51 10.82 -12.94
CA LEU A 8 5.66 11.74 -12.81
C LEU A 8 6.25 12.13 -14.17
N THR A 9 6.29 11.18 -15.11
CA THR A 9 6.93 11.40 -16.43
C THR A 9 5.94 11.75 -17.55
N LYS A 10 4.64 11.54 -17.33
CA LYS A 10 3.59 11.81 -18.32
C LYS A 10 2.42 12.54 -17.68
N LYS A 11 1.61 13.22 -18.49
CA LYS A 11 0.39 13.90 -18.03
C LYS A 11 -0.66 12.93 -17.46
N GLU A 12 -0.68 11.70 -17.96
CA GLU A 12 -1.65 10.66 -17.61
C GLU A 12 -0.96 9.32 -17.33
N MET A 13 -1.66 8.42 -16.63
CA MET A 13 -1.17 7.09 -16.27
C MET A 13 -1.22 6.11 -17.46
N THR A 14 -0.44 6.37 -18.50
CA THR A 14 -0.32 5.55 -19.71
C THR A 14 0.92 4.65 -19.68
N ASP A 15 1.10 3.85 -20.72
CA ASP A 15 2.18 2.86 -20.81
C ASP A 15 3.55 3.55 -20.86
N GLY A 16 4.53 3.05 -20.13
CA GLY A 16 5.85 3.69 -19.97
C GLY A 16 5.86 4.91 -19.04
N THR A 17 4.91 4.99 -18.09
CA THR A 17 4.87 6.06 -17.10
C THR A 17 5.58 5.62 -15.82
N LEU A 18 6.53 6.44 -15.36
CA LEU A 18 7.02 6.43 -13.99
C LEU A 18 5.99 7.16 -13.13
N PHE A 19 5.59 6.56 -12.03
CA PHE A 19 4.60 7.14 -11.13
C PHE A 19 5.05 7.08 -9.68
N PHE A 20 4.59 8.06 -8.92
CA PHE A 20 4.67 8.07 -7.48
C PHE A 20 3.45 7.37 -6.89
N SER A 21 3.63 6.60 -5.82
CA SER A 21 2.52 6.08 -5.02
C SER A 21 2.74 6.40 -3.55
N ALA A 22 1.70 6.91 -2.91
CA ALA A 22 1.60 6.98 -1.47
C ALA A 22 0.31 6.32 -1.02
N SER A 23 0.36 5.65 0.12
CA SER A 23 -0.78 4.98 0.70
C SER A 23 -0.69 5.00 2.19
N ASP A 24 -1.85 5.10 2.83
CA ASP A 24 -1.97 5.04 4.27
C ASP A 24 -3.14 4.13 4.65
N GLU A 25 -2.94 3.33 5.69
CA GLU A 25 -3.97 2.44 6.21
C GLU A 25 -3.89 2.34 7.73
N ILE A 26 -4.99 2.73 8.37
CA ILE A 26 -5.16 2.68 9.82
C ILE A 26 -6.07 1.49 10.15
N PHE A 27 -5.68 0.71 11.15
CA PHE A 27 -6.43 -0.42 11.67
C PHE A 27 -6.92 -0.08 13.07
N LEU A 28 -8.21 -0.33 13.29
CA LEU A 28 -8.88 -0.12 14.56
C LEU A 28 -9.48 -1.44 15.05
N ASN A 29 -9.34 -1.71 16.34
CA ASN A 29 -10.02 -2.82 16.99
C ASN A 29 -11.46 -2.38 17.34
N VAL A 30 -12.46 -3.24 17.05
CA VAL A 30 -13.88 -3.00 17.41
C VAL A 30 -14.46 -4.24 18.12
N GLY A 31 -15.03 -4.08 19.33
CA GLY A 31 -15.66 -5.18 20.08
C GLY A 31 -15.68 -5.03 21.62
N ASN A 32 -16.56 -5.79 22.28
CA ASN A 32 -16.86 -5.69 23.73
C ASN A 32 -15.74 -6.19 24.68
N LYS A 33 -14.64 -6.75 24.15
CA LYS A 33 -13.48 -7.24 24.92
C LYS A 33 -12.21 -6.41 24.70
N ILE A 34 -12.32 -5.19 24.18
CA ILE A 34 -11.17 -4.31 23.97
C ILE A 34 -10.90 -3.57 25.28
N ALA A 35 -9.96 -4.09 26.06
CA ALA A 35 -9.69 -3.57 27.40
C ALA A 35 -8.88 -2.25 27.42
N ALA A 36 -8.13 -1.93 26.36
CA ALA A 36 -7.23 -0.76 26.39
C ALA A 36 -6.81 -0.16 25.03
N ASN A 37 -6.88 -0.90 23.92
CA ASN A 37 -6.27 -0.43 22.67
C ASN A 37 -7.22 -0.43 21.45
N ILE A 38 -7.82 0.74 21.17
CA ILE A 38 -8.69 0.99 20.01
C ILE A 38 -7.87 1.06 18.72
N TYR A 39 -6.61 1.49 18.81
CA TYR A 39 -5.71 1.61 17.67
C TYR A 39 -4.82 0.38 17.55
N ASP A 40 -4.91 -0.38 16.47
CA ASP A 40 -4.12 -1.61 16.31
C ASP A 40 -2.77 -1.31 15.65
N GLN A 41 -2.82 -0.72 14.46
CA GLN A 41 -1.63 -0.47 13.65
C GLN A 41 -1.89 0.57 12.55
N ASN A 42 -0.80 1.13 12.03
CA ASN A 42 -0.78 1.97 10.83
C ASN A 42 0.28 1.50 9.85
N ARG A 43 -0.07 1.49 8.56
CA ARG A 43 0.82 1.15 7.45
C ARG A 43 0.90 2.31 6.47
N ALA A 44 1.92 3.13 6.62
CA ALA A 44 2.24 4.19 5.69
C ALA A 44 3.24 3.69 4.64
N ILE A 45 2.85 3.74 3.37
CA ILE A 45 3.64 3.24 2.23
C ILE A 45 3.91 4.40 1.28
N ILE A 46 5.16 4.57 0.88
CA ILE A 46 5.56 5.56 -0.14
C ILE A 46 6.56 4.92 -1.09
N GLY A 47 6.41 5.16 -2.38
CA GLY A 47 7.26 4.52 -3.37
C GLY A 47 7.11 5.04 -4.78
N LEU A 48 7.88 4.42 -5.67
CA LEU A 48 7.86 4.67 -7.10
C LEU A 48 7.45 3.39 -7.82
N GLY A 49 6.75 3.56 -8.94
CA GLY A 49 6.40 2.46 -9.81
C GLY A 49 6.60 2.79 -11.27
N TRP A 50 6.76 1.73 -12.05
CA TRP A 50 6.83 1.82 -13.50
C TRP A 50 5.69 1.03 -14.11
N ARG A 51 4.86 1.70 -14.90
CA ARG A 51 3.79 1.07 -15.69
C ARG A 51 4.36 0.60 -17.02
N PHE A 52 4.45 -0.71 -17.22
CA PHE A 52 4.87 -1.27 -18.50
C PHE A 52 3.75 -1.18 -19.53
N ASN A 53 2.55 -1.59 -19.14
CA ASN A 53 1.35 -1.52 -19.96
C ASN A 53 0.08 -1.45 -19.09
N LYS A 54 -1.09 -1.38 -19.72
CA LYS A 54 -2.38 -1.35 -18.99
C LYS A 54 -2.62 -2.52 -18.02
N ASN A 55 -1.95 -3.65 -18.23
CA ASN A 55 -2.10 -4.86 -17.43
C ASN A 55 -0.96 -5.04 -16.42
N THR A 56 0.17 -4.36 -16.58
CA THR A 56 1.42 -4.69 -15.88
C THR A 56 2.13 -3.47 -15.31
N ASN A 57 2.46 -3.51 -14.03
CA ASN A 57 3.35 -2.54 -13.40
C ASN A 57 4.19 -3.19 -12.29
N ILE A 58 5.35 -2.58 -12.03
CA ILE A 58 6.18 -2.89 -10.87
C ILE A 58 6.27 -1.66 -9.96
N GLN A 59 6.37 -1.88 -8.66
CA GLN A 59 6.51 -0.83 -7.65
C GLN A 59 7.59 -1.21 -6.64
N PHE A 60 8.40 -0.23 -6.26
CA PHE A 60 9.35 -0.31 -5.17
C PHE A 60 9.00 0.77 -4.16
N ALA A 61 8.77 0.36 -2.91
CA ALA A 61 8.25 1.23 -1.89
C ALA A 61 8.91 0.99 -0.54
N TYR A 62 8.93 2.02 0.28
CA TYR A 62 9.20 1.95 1.70
C TYR A 62 7.88 1.87 2.45
N LEU A 63 7.79 0.91 3.37
CA LEU A 63 6.70 0.74 4.32
C LEU A 63 7.21 1.11 5.71
N ASN A 64 6.55 2.09 6.33
CA ASN A 64 6.58 2.29 7.76
C ASN A 64 5.35 1.62 8.37
N HIS A 65 5.58 0.66 9.27
CA HIS A 65 4.52 -0.09 9.92
C HIS A 65 4.63 0.08 11.44
N PHE A 66 3.73 0.88 11.98
CA PHE A 66 3.62 1.13 13.40
C PHE A 66 2.53 0.23 14.00
N ILE A 67 2.82 -0.47 15.08
CA ILE A 67 1.91 -1.43 15.74
C ILE A 67 1.86 -1.11 17.23
N GLU A 68 0.66 -1.04 17.79
CA GLU A 68 0.44 -0.99 19.23
C GLU A 68 -0.08 -2.35 19.69
N ARG A 69 0.70 -3.07 20.49
CA ARG A 69 0.33 -4.41 20.95
C ARG A 69 -0.91 -4.34 21.86
N SER A 70 -1.58 -5.47 22.01
CA SER A 70 -2.83 -5.62 22.79
C SER A 70 -2.73 -5.21 24.26
N ASN A 71 -1.52 -5.13 24.83
CA ASN A 71 -1.30 -4.63 26.19
C ASN A 71 -1.21 -3.09 26.28
N GLY A 72 -1.26 -2.36 25.16
CA GLY A 72 -1.17 -0.90 25.08
C GLY A 72 0.19 -0.30 25.47
N ILE A 73 1.16 -1.13 25.86
CA ILE A 73 2.47 -0.72 26.38
C ILE A 73 3.55 -0.96 25.33
N ALA A 74 3.52 -2.14 24.68
CA ALA A 74 4.52 -2.48 23.68
C ALA A 74 4.14 -1.84 22.34
N LYS A 75 5.07 -1.06 21.80
CA LYS A 75 4.97 -0.40 20.50
C LYS A 75 6.08 -0.91 19.59
N GLU A 76 5.74 -1.17 18.34
CA GLU A 76 6.70 -1.59 17.32
C GLU A 76 6.67 -0.61 16.17
N ASN A 77 7.85 -0.31 15.65
CA ASN A 77 8.02 0.55 14.50
C ASN A 77 8.94 -0.15 13.49
N ASN A 78 8.32 -0.76 12.49
CA ASN A 78 9.00 -1.57 11.50
C ASN A 78 9.25 -0.76 10.22
N HIS A 79 10.42 -0.96 9.62
CA HIS A 79 10.85 -0.33 8.39
C HIS A 79 11.10 -1.42 7.36
N THR A 80 10.31 -1.44 6.29
CA THR A 80 10.34 -2.52 5.31
C THR A 80 10.50 -1.97 3.91
N PHE A 81 11.40 -2.57 3.14
CA PHE A 81 11.43 -2.38 1.69
C PHE A 81 10.46 -3.35 1.02
N LEU A 82 9.59 -2.84 0.17
CA LEU A 82 8.53 -3.58 -0.52
C LEU A 82 8.77 -3.53 -2.03
N SER A 83 8.75 -4.70 -2.67
CA SER A 83 8.73 -4.84 -4.12
C SER A 83 7.42 -5.50 -4.52
N THR A 84 6.65 -4.87 -5.40
CA THR A 84 5.33 -5.34 -5.82
C THR A 84 5.28 -5.44 -7.33
N LEU A 85 4.84 -6.57 -7.86
CA LEU A 85 4.64 -6.79 -9.28
C LEU A 85 3.16 -7.12 -9.51
N ASN A 86 2.47 -6.29 -10.29
CA ASN A 86 1.06 -6.44 -10.59
C ASN A 86 0.89 -6.91 -12.04
N PHE A 87 0.15 -8.00 -12.23
CA PHE A 87 -0.27 -8.50 -13.54
C PHE A 87 -1.79 -8.73 -13.53
N ASN A 88 -2.50 -8.02 -14.38
CA ASN A 88 -3.93 -8.20 -14.59
C ASN A 88 -4.16 -9.10 -15.82
N ILE A 89 -4.54 -10.35 -15.59
CA ILE A 89 -4.87 -11.31 -16.65
C ILE A 89 -6.34 -11.17 -17.01
N ASP A 90 -6.62 -10.96 -18.29
CA ASP A 90 -7.98 -10.93 -18.82
C ASP A 90 -8.38 -12.34 -19.29
N PHE A 91 -9.37 -12.92 -18.62
CA PHE A 91 -9.93 -14.25 -18.94
C PHE A 91 -11.22 -14.17 -19.77
N SER A 92 -11.57 -12.98 -20.27
CA SER A 92 -12.72 -12.83 -21.15
C SER A 92 -12.46 -13.64 -22.42
N ALA A 93 -13.09 -14.81 -22.52
CA ALA A 93 -13.06 -15.61 -23.73
C ALA A 93 -13.55 -14.72 -24.87
N LYS A 94 -12.69 -14.47 -25.86
CA LYS A 94 -13.16 -13.95 -27.15
C LYS A 94 -14.06 -15.04 -27.74
N LYS A 95 -15.37 -14.83 -27.60
CA LYS A 95 -16.37 -15.53 -28.38
C LYS A 95 -16.24 -15.12 -29.84
#